data_AF-A0A820LU35-F1
#
_entry.id   AF-A0A820LU35-F1
#
_cell.length_a   1.000
_cell.length_b   1.000
_cell.length_c   1.000
_cell.angle_alpha   90.00
_cell.angle_beta   90.00
_cell.angle_gamma   90.00
#
_symmetry.space_group_name_H-M   'P 1'
#
loop_
_entity.id
_entity.type
_entity.pdbx_description
1 polymer ?
#
loop_
_entity_poly.entity_id
_entity_poly.type
_entity_poly.pdbx_seq_one_letter_code
_entity_poly.pdbx_strand_id
1 'polypeptide(L)'
;GLTTLGSSTTPFSIALYISPNVLSGTIVHISMYKNGTAGWCLPFIGFATTTHLAIQIWGGTIAKYVLGPILPINSWTHIVQTWSSINGLSLYINGELYAHDSTSTSYGASGVANYLTLASTLQAIPYP
;
A
#
# COMPACT_ATOMS: atom_id res chain seq x y z
N GLY A 1 14.29 9.50 2.77
CA GLY A 1 13.22 10.46 2.38
C GLY A 1 12.32 9.80 1.35
N LEU A 2 11.19 10.37 0.98
CA LEU A 2 10.23 9.75 0.02
C LEU A 2 10.86 9.28 -1.30
N THR A 3 12.02 9.83 -1.69
CA THR A 3 12.84 9.37 -2.82
C THR A 3 13.32 7.92 -2.70
N THR A 4 13.46 7.38 -1.49
CA THR A 4 13.93 6.01 -1.26
C THR A 4 12.86 4.95 -1.56
N LEU A 5 11.59 5.33 -1.71
CA LEU A 5 10.56 4.46 -2.29
C LEU A 5 10.88 4.09 -3.74
N GLY A 6 11.75 4.84 -4.41
CA GLY A 6 12.29 4.51 -5.72
C GLY A 6 13.36 3.42 -5.74
N SER A 7 13.79 2.90 -4.58
CA SER A 7 14.90 1.94 -4.45
C SER A 7 14.42 0.54 -4.08
N SER A 8 14.83 -0.48 -4.86
CA SER A 8 14.28 -1.84 -4.89
C SER A 8 14.63 -2.74 -3.69
N THR A 9 15.30 -2.20 -2.67
CA THR A 9 15.72 -2.94 -1.48
C THR A 9 15.64 -2.11 -0.21
N THR A 10 15.07 -0.89 -0.27
CA THR A 10 14.98 -0.03 0.91
C THR A 10 13.69 -0.32 1.67
N PRO A 11 13.77 -0.75 2.95
CA PRO A 11 12.58 -0.89 3.79
C PRO A 11 11.83 0.43 3.94
N PHE A 12 10.52 0.35 4.06
CA PHE A 12 9.69 1.54 4.26
C PHE A 12 8.50 1.25 5.17
N SER A 13 7.91 2.33 5.68
CA SER A 13 6.63 2.33 6.35
C SER A 13 5.77 3.49 5.87
N ILE A 14 4.46 3.26 5.86
CA ILE A 14 3.43 4.28 5.62
C ILE A 14 2.43 4.15 6.77
N ALA A 15 2.31 5.20 7.57
CA ALA A 15 1.45 5.24 8.76
C ALA A 15 0.48 6.42 8.65
N LEU A 16 -0.82 6.15 8.86
CA LEU A 16 -1.90 7.12 8.74
C LEU A 16 -2.96 6.85 9.80
N TYR A 17 -3.58 7.91 10.31
CA TYR A 17 -4.91 7.81 10.93
C TYR A 17 -5.96 8.07 9.85
N ILE A 18 -6.98 7.22 9.77
CA ILE A 18 -8.09 7.37 8.82
C ILE A 18 -9.45 7.27 9.51
N SER A 19 -10.45 7.95 8.96
CA SER A 19 -11.86 7.84 9.38
C SER A 19 -12.74 7.74 8.13
N PRO A 20 -12.88 6.54 7.54
CA PRO A 20 -13.61 6.37 6.29
C PRO A 20 -15.12 6.51 6.54
N ASN A 21 -15.82 7.22 5.64
CA ASN A 21 -17.29 7.23 5.60
C ASN A 21 -17.85 6.14 4.67
N VAL A 22 -17.01 5.59 3.78
CA VAL A 22 -17.28 4.48 2.85
C VAL A 22 -16.04 3.58 2.81
N LEU A 23 -16.25 2.26 2.77
CA LEU A 23 -15.19 1.25 2.74
C LEU A 23 -14.85 0.84 1.29
N SER A 24 -14.48 1.83 0.48
CA SER A 24 -14.10 1.62 -0.92
C SER A 24 -13.02 2.59 -1.38
N GLY A 25 -12.33 2.25 -2.46
CA GLY A 25 -11.36 3.12 -3.10
C GLY A 25 -9.93 3.01 -2.55
N THR A 26 -9.09 3.95 -2.98
CA THR A 26 -7.66 3.99 -2.66
C THR A 26 -7.38 5.05 -1.60
N ILE A 27 -6.56 4.71 -0.61
CA ILE A 27 -6.11 5.63 0.44
C ILE A 27 -4.73 6.18 0.09
N VAL A 28 -3.79 5.30 -0.28
CA VAL A 28 -2.43 5.67 -0.70
C VAL A 28 -2.17 5.01 -2.05
N HIS A 29 -1.88 5.81 -3.06
CA HIS A 29 -1.45 5.35 -4.37
C HIS A 29 0.01 5.70 -4.59
N ILE A 30 0.78 4.74 -5.12
CA ILE A 30 2.17 4.94 -5.50
C ILE A 30 2.33 4.66 -6.99
N SER A 31 3.07 5.52 -7.67
CA SER A 31 3.36 5.38 -9.09
C SER A 31 4.80 5.76 -9.43
N MET A 32 5.32 5.10 -10.47
CA MET A 32 6.60 5.44 -11.07
C MET A 32 6.58 6.85 -11.70
N TYR A 33 5.51 7.20 -12.42
CA TYR A 33 5.36 8.48 -13.11
C TYR A 33 4.20 9.28 -12.54
N LYS A 34 4.33 10.61 -12.62
CA LYS A 34 3.36 11.58 -12.09
C LYS A 34 1.92 11.35 -12.55
N ASN A 35 1.73 10.87 -13.78
CA ASN A 35 0.41 10.67 -14.38
C ASN A 35 -0.15 9.25 -14.14
N GLY A 36 0.63 8.33 -13.56
CA GLY A 36 0.20 6.96 -13.32
C GLY A 36 -0.03 6.11 -14.58
N THR A 37 0.35 6.54 -15.78
CA THR A 37 -0.07 5.84 -17.01
C THR A 37 0.95 4.85 -17.59
N ALA A 38 2.16 4.77 -17.05
CA ALA A 38 3.23 3.93 -17.56
C ALA A 38 4.05 3.29 -16.42
N GLY A 39 4.79 2.22 -16.73
CA GLY A 39 5.50 1.44 -15.71
C GLY A 39 4.53 0.78 -14.73
N TRP A 40 4.86 0.79 -13.44
CA TRP A 40 3.96 0.31 -12.39
C TRP A 40 3.29 1.45 -11.64
N CYS A 41 2.03 1.22 -11.29
CA CYS A 41 1.19 2.11 -10.49
C CYS A 41 0.11 1.28 -9.79
N LEU A 42 -0.03 1.43 -8.48
CA LEU A 42 -0.97 0.63 -7.70
C LEU A 42 -1.30 1.30 -6.36
N PRO A 43 -2.51 1.09 -5.78
CA PRO A 43 -2.77 1.51 -4.43
C PRO A 43 -1.85 0.71 -3.51
N PHE A 44 -1.07 1.34 -2.66
CA PHE A 44 -0.38 0.63 -1.59
C PHE A 44 -1.35 0.34 -0.45
N ILE A 45 -2.22 1.30 -0.13
CA ILE A 45 -3.26 1.14 0.90
C ILE A 45 -4.62 1.52 0.30
N GLY A 46 -5.64 0.72 0.55
CA GLY A 46 -7.00 0.98 0.08
C GLY A 46 -7.96 -0.11 0.54
N PHE A 47 -9.12 -0.17 -0.09
CA PHE A 47 -10.14 -1.17 0.19
C PHE A 47 -10.26 -2.14 -0.98
N ALA A 48 -10.33 -3.43 -0.66
CA ALA A 48 -10.62 -4.48 -1.61
C ALA A 48 -12.08 -4.44 -2.07
N THR A 49 -12.39 -5.18 -3.14
CA THR A 49 -13.76 -5.35 -3.63
C THR A 49 -14.72 -5.91 -2.57
N THR A 50 -14.16 -6.65 -1.61
CA THR A 50 -14.84 -7.21 -0.43
C THR A 50 -14.97 -6.23 0.75
N THR A 51 -14.68 -4.94 0.57
CA THR A 51 -14.70 -3.87 1.59
C THR A 51 -13.65 -3.98 2.70
N HIS A 52 -12.84 -5.04 2.69
CA HIS A 52 -11.74 -5.18 3.63
C HIS A 52 -10.67 -4.13 3.31
N LEU A 53 -10.04 -3.56 4.34
CA LEU A 53 -8.78 -2.84 4.15
C LEU A 53 -7.78 -3.80 3.50
N ALA A 54 -6.94 -3.31 2.61
CA ALA A 54 -5.90 -4.10 1.98
C ALA A 54 -4.65 -3.25 1.81
N ILE A 55 -3.50 -3.93 1.91
CA ILE A 55 -2.21 -3.36 1.56
C ILE A 55 -1.57 -4.15 0.44
N GLN A 56 -0.81 -3.49 -0.43
CA GLN A 56 -0.03 -4.17 -1.46
C GLN A 56 1.24 -3.40 -1.80
N ILE A 57 2.12 -4.10 -2.53
CA ILE A 57 3.38 -3.59 -3.06
C ILE A 57 3.61 -4.14 -4.46
N TRP A 58 4.45 -3.46 -5.23
CA TRP A 58 4.91 -3.99 -6.51
C TRP A 58 6.08 -4.95 -6.33
N GLY A 59 5.89 -6.24 -6.63
CA GLY A 59 6.93 -7.26 -6.49
C GLY A 59 7.95 -7.31 -7.64
N GLY A 60 7.82 -6.43 -8.65
CA GLY A 60 8.66 -6.41 -9.86
C GLY A 60 7.99 -7.01 -11.09
N THR A 61 7.15 -8.03 -10.91
CA THR A 61 6.40 -8.69 -11.99
C THR A 61 4.91 -8.73 -11.70
N ILE A 62 4.55 -8.98 -10.45
CA ILE A 62 3.17 -9.03 -9.97
C ILE A 62 3.06 -8.23 -8.67
N ALA A 63 1.87 -7.66 -8.43
CA ALA A 63 1.56 -7.08 -7.14
C ALA A 63 1.44 -8.18 -6.08
N LYS A 64 1.88 -7.87 -4.87
CA LYS A 64 1.72 -8.72 -3.69
C LYS A 64 0.87 -7.98 -2.67
N TYR A 65 -0.06 -8.67 -2.03
CA TYR A 65 -1.05 -8.03 -1.17
C TYR A 65 -1.31 -8.83 0.10
N VAL A 66 -1.82 -8.13 1.11
CA VAL A 66 -2.32 -8.68 2.36
C VAL A 66 -3.71 -8.08 2.59
N LEU A 67 -4.70 -8.94 2.86
CA LEU A 67 -6.03 -8.51 3.28
C LEU A 67 -6.02 -8.20 4.78
N GLY A 68 -6.59 -7.04 5.12
CA GLY A 68 -6.83 -6.55 6.47
C GLY A 68 -8.28 -6.75 6.92
N PRO A 69 -8.70 -6.10 8.01
CA PRO A 69 -10.08 -6.18 8.50
C PRO A 69 -11.03 -5.26 7.74
N ILE A 70 -12.33 -5.45 7.96
CA ILE A 70 -13.34 -4.43 7.68
C ILE A 70 -13.26 -3.36 8.78
N LEU A 71 -13.07 -2.10 8.39
CA LEU A 71 -12.92 -1.00 9.35
C LEU A 71 -14.27 -0.43 9.81
N PRO A 72 -14.35 0.10 11.05
CA PRO A 72 -15.50 0.89 11.46
C PRO A 72 -15.58 2.20 10.66
N ILE A 73 -16.77 2.53 10.16
CA ILE A 73 -17.02 3.82 9.51
C ILE A 73 -17.08 4.96 10.53
N ASN A 74 -16.67 6.15 10.13
CA ASN A 74 -16.69 7.38 10.94
C ASN A 74 -15.96 7.27 12.29
N SER A 75 -14.98 6.36 12.39
CA SER A 75 -14.14 6.19 13.57
C SER A 75 -12.67 6.25 13.18
N TRP A 76 -11.86 6.94 13.98
CA TRP A 76 -10.43 7.04 13.73
C TRP A 76 -9.75 5.70 13.98
N THR A 77 -9.11 5.17 12.95
CA THR A 77 -8.29 3.96 13.02
C THR A 77 -6.86 4.29 12.60
N HIS A 78 -5.88 3.90 13.40
CA HIS A 78 -4.48 3.97 12.99
C HIS A 78 -4.14 2.75 12.12
N ILE A 79 -3.62 3.00 10.93
CA ILE A 79 -3.22 1.94 10.00
C ILE A 79 -1.75 2.13 9.61
N VAL A 80 -1.01 1.02 9.54
CA VAL A 80 0.39 1.03 9.14
C VAL A 80 0.66 -0.09 8.15
N GLN A 81 1.23 0.27 7.01
CA GLN A 81 1.90 -0.66 6.12
C GLN A 81 3.39 -0.60 6.37
N THR A 82 4.05 -1.75 6.52
CA THR A 82 5.51 -1.85 6.47
C THR A 82 5.95 -2.86 5.44
N TRP A 83 7.14 -2.65 4.87
CA TRP A 83 7.79 -3.63 4.02
C TRP A 83 9.29 -3.68 4.26
N SER A 84 9.85 -4.88 4.21
CA SER A 84 11.29 -5.11 4.10
C SER A 84 11.55 -6.43 3.39
N SER A 85 12.74 -6.59 2.81
CA SER A 85 13.16 -7.87 2.20
C SER A 85 13.28 -9.03 3.20
N ILE A 86 13.37 -8.73 4.51
CA ILE A 86 13.53 -9.72 5.59
C ILE A 86 12.17 -10.16 6.14
N ASN A 87 11.30 -9.19 6.48
CA ASN A 87 10.03 -9.45 7.16
C ASN A 87 8.83 -9.54 6.21
N GLY A 88 9.01 -9.20 4.94
CA GLY A 88 7.92 -9.13 3.97
C GLY A 88 7.00 -7.93 4.17
N LEU A 89 5.76 -8.07 3.71
CA LEU A 89 4.71 -7.05 3.75
C LEU A 89 3.85 -7.24 5.01
N SER A 90 3.69 -6.20 5.82
CA SER A 90 2.92 -6.29 7.08
C SER A 90 1.92 -5.14 7.24
N LEU A 91 0.74 -5.49 7.77
CA LEU A 91 -0.35 -4.58 8.12
C LEU A 91 -0.52 -4.52 9.63
N TYR A 92 -0.52 -3.32 10.18
CA TYR A 92 -0.85 -3.07 11.58
C TYR A 92 -2.11 -2.22 11.69
N ILE A 93 -2.94 -2.52 12.68
CA ILE A 93 -4.16 -1.80 13.02
C ILE A 93 -4.07 -1.38 14.49
N ASN A 94 -4.20 -0.09 14.78
CA ASN A 94 -4.10 0.46 16.13
C ASN A 94 -2.81 0.05 16.88
N GLY A 95 -1.71 -0.13 16.14
CA GLY A 95 -0.39 -0.49 16.68
C GLY A 95 -0.14 -1.99 16.79
N GLU A 96 -1.13 -2.84 16.56
CA GLU A 96 -0.99 -4.30 16.61
C GLU A 96 -0.84 -4.90 15.21
N LEU A 97 0.04 -5.90 15.06
CA LEU A 97 0.20 -6.63 13.81
C LEU A 97 -1.08 -7.41 13.53
N TYR A 98 -1.75 -7.11 12.42
CA TYR A 98 -2.99 -7.77 12.04
C TYR A 98 -2.72 -8.92 11.06
N ALA A 99 -1.98 -8.65 9.99
CA ALA A 99 -1.68 -9.63 8.97
C ALA A 99 -0.30 -9.34 8.33
N HIS A 100 0.33 -10.39 7.82
CA HIS A 100 1.61 -10.27 7.12
C HIS A 100 1.76 -11.34 6.04
N ASP A 101 2.57 -11.05 5.04
CA ASP A 101 3.06 -12.00 4.04
C ASP A 101 4.59 -11.96 4.03
N SER A 102 5.20 -12.94 4.69
CA SER A 102 6.66 -13.12 4.74
C SER A 102 7.27 -13.56 3.42
N THR A 103 6.47 -14.00 2.45
CA THR A 103 6.96 -14.40 1.12
C THR A 103 7.16 -13.20 0.17
N SER A 104 6.59 -12.05 0.52
CA SER A 104 6.73 -10.77 -0.19
C SER A 104 8.09 -10.12 0.04
N THR A 105 9.17 -10.79 -0.37
CA THR A 105 10.56 -10.39 -0.08
C THR A 105 11.17 -9.46 -1.14
N SER A 106 10.47 -9.17 -2.23
CA SER A 106 10.93 -8.28 -3.30
C SER A 106 10.06 -7.03 -3.46
N TYR A 107 10.71 -5.90 -3.72
CA TYR A 107 10.06 -4.65 -4.12
C TYR A 107 10.70 -4.14 -5.41
N GLY A 108 9.94 -4.19 -6.51
CA GLY A 108 10.40 -3.83 -7.85
C GLY A 108 10.40 -2.33 -8.10
N ALA A 109 11.04 -1.55 -7.24
CA ALA A 109 11.00 -0.09 -7.31
C ALA A 109 11.45 0.49 -8.67
N SER A 110 11.21 1.78 -8.88
CA SER A 110 11.38 2.41 -10.20
C SER A 110 12.80 2.85 -10.57
N GLY A 111 13.76 2.79 -9.64
CA GLY A 111 15.11 3.36 -9.81
C GLY A 111 15.15 4.89 -9.84
N VAL A 112 13.99 5.55 -9.70
CA VAL A 112 13.78 7.00 -9.70
C VAL A 112 12.81 7.38 -8.60
N ALA A 113 12.72 8.66 -8.25
CA ALA A 113 11.73 9.14 -7.29
C ALA A 113 10.30 8.78 -7.72
N ASN A 114 9.53 8.22 -6.80
CA ASN A 114 8.14 7.86 -7.01
C ASN A 114 7.20 8.99 -6.60
N TYR A 115 5.96 8.89 -7.09
CA TYR A 115 4.88 9.80 -6.77
C TYR A 115 3.90 9.10 -5.83
N LEU A 116 3.54 9.79 -4.75
CA LEU A 116 2.52 9.37 -3.80
C LEU A 116 1.34 10.32 -3.92
N THR A 117 0.14 9.76 -4.09
CA THR A 117 -1.12 10.51 -4.00
C THR A 117 -2.03 9.91 -2.94
N LEU A 118 -2.79 10.77 -2.26
CA LEU A 118 -3.71 10.39 -1.19
C LEU A 118 -5.16 10.48 -1.68
N ALA A 119 -5.99 9.53 -1.27
CA ALA A 119 -7.43 9.49 -1.56
C ALA A 119 -7.80 9.56 -3.05
N SER A 120 -6.86 9.24 -3.95
CA SER A 120 -7.07 9.24 -5.40
C SER A 120 -6.31 8.11 -6.06
N THR A 121 -6.90 7.56 -7.11
CA THR A 121 -6.23 6.63 -8.03
C THR A 121 -6.01 7.34 -9.35
N LEU A 122 -4.76 7.51 -9.76
CA LEU A 122 -4.45 8.06 -11.09
C LEU A 122 -4.70 7.02 -12.19
N GLN A 123 -4.27 5.78 -11.92
CA GLN A 123 -4.57 4.54 -12.65
C GLN A 123 -3.95 3.40 -11.82
N ALA A 124 -4.63 2.27 -11.62
CA ALA A 124 -4.06 1.19 -10.83
C ALA A 124 -4.68 -0.18 -11.05
N ILE A 125 -3.91 -1.21 -10.71
CA ILE A 125 -4.39 -2.57 -10.49
C ILE A 125 -5.15 -2.62 -9.15
N PRO A 126 -6.45 -2.94 -9.13
CA PRO A 126 -7.21 -3.10 -7.90
C PRO A 126 -6.70 -4.27 -7.05
N TYR A 127 -7.00 -4.25 -5.76
CA TYR A 127 -6.88 -5.44 -4.92
C TYR A 127 -7.84 -6.53 -5.45
N PRO A 128 -7.41 -7.80 -5.47
CA PRO A 128 -8.30 -8.92 -5.79
C PRO A 128 -9.55 -8.94 -4.89
#